data_AF-A0A1H6F6C7-F1
#
_entry.id   AF-A0A1H6F6C7-F1
#
_cell.length_a   1.000
_cell.length_b   1.000
_cell.length_c   1.000
_cell.angle_alpha   90.00
_cell.angle_beta   90.00
_cell.angle_gamma   90.00
#
_symmetry.space_group_name_H-M   'P 1'
#
loop_
_entity.id
_entity.type
_entity.pdbx_description
1 polymer ?
#
loop_
_entity_poly.entity_id
_entity_poly.type
_entity_poly.pdbx_seq_one_letter_code
_entity_poly.pdbx_strand_id
1 'polypeptide(L)'
;MSHKPDIDINADGFIDRNVVDGPVTVADLGASTAPRDLTLADVEQAFTWAKQRGALDHPLLLAFVDHALTGKLRLDPFNEVLTAEKLDALLDDYQQATGNPVIIFLEACHTGSLLDGIKGDQRIIISATDDKLAYYDNLGAYSFSKFYFDNLRRGEDWFSAFNQVTQRLPSYGHPFNRQLPQLDDDGDGLKTSRDGELAAKYCLNGCFGALSGEITLEALTPTTSLTVGESLNLSARAGITEGSVVKVWALVMTPESAAERNEQGFSLQETPLIEMQTQDDGLWSGAFSGFQTPGDYSITFMAQDDEGFISAANPLSLTMTDNEVEPRDDETTPIDDAVLPTGNALIPSHAVYQNGEMLRITFPALPADMEQYAAIQTPDMSLFLLSDLNQALFFTGQLVQWQGAEIAMAFPVTDFMARGVYSLILLRVPAGTEPLSQPALWNLGISQFTVK
;
A
#
# COMPACT_ATOMS: atom_id res chain seq x y z
N MET A 1 -12.09 24.16 -1.88
CA MET A 1 -12.02 23.12 -2.92
C MET A 1 -13.14 23.42 -3.90
N SER A 2 -12.85 23.75 -5.17
CA SER A 2 -13.92 24.19 -6.08
C SER A 2 -14.67 22.98 -6.64
N HIS A 3 -15.82 22.69 -6.05
CA HIS A 3 -16.74 21.61 -6.38
C HIS A 3 -17.24 21.67 -7.84
N LYS A 4 -17.40 20.50 -8.47
CA LYS A 4 -18.14 20.34 -9.73
C LYS A 4 -19.60 19.95 -9.41
N PRO A 5 -20.58 20.73 -9.90
CA PRO A 5 -21.97 20.66 -9.44
C PRO A 5 -22.81 19.47 -9.95
N ASP A 6 -22.25 18.59 -10.78
CA ASP A 6 -22.86 17.29 -11.15
C ASP A 6 -21.79 16.22 -10.93
N ILE A 7 -22.14 15.13 -10.23
CA ILE A 7 -21.33 13.92 -10.12
C ILE A 7 -21.89 12.86 -11.07
N ASP A 8 -21.04 12.46 -12.01
CA ASP A 8 -21.20 11.30 -12.89
C ASP A 8 -20.06 10.34 -12.54
N ILE A 9 -20.30 9.50 -11.52
CA ILE A 9 -19.32 8.58 -10.93
C ILE A 9 -18.84 7.57 -11.96
N ASN A 10 -19.72 7.11 -12.85
CA ASN A 10 -19.39 6.09 -13.85
C ASN A 10 -19.00 6.69 -15.22
N ALA A 11 -18.99 8.03 -15.35
CA ALA A 11 -18.67 8.78 -16.56
C ALA A 11 -19.54 8.38 -17.77
N ASP A 12 -20.78 7.95 -17.54
CA ASP A 12 -21.70 7.51 -18.60
C ASP A 12 -22.45 8.68 -19.28
N GLY A 13 -22.22 9.90 -18.81
CA GLY A 13 -22.85 11.12 -19.30
C GLY A 13 -24.22 11.41 -18.67
N PHE A 14 -24.64 10.65 -17.66
CA PHE A 14 -25.86 10.87 -16.89
C PHE A 14 -25.55 11.18 -15.42
N ILE A 15 -26.47 11.87 -14.76
CA ILE A 15 -26.36 12.19 -13.33
C ILE A 15 -26.75 10.97 -12.50
N ASP A 16 -25.91 10.59 -11.53
CA ASP A 16 -26.16 9.48 -10.61
C ASP A 16 -27.23 9.82 -9.55
N ARG A 17 -28.47 9.40 -9.80
CA ARG A 17 -29.63 9.75 -8.94
C ARG A 17 -29.63 9.11 -7.55
N ASN A 18 -28.72 8.18 -7.29
CA ASN A 18 -28.58 7.49 -6.01
C ASN A 18 -27.45 8.07 -5.15
N VAL A 19 -26.88 9.19 -5.57
CA VAL A 19 -25.83 9.92 -4.88
C VAL A 19 -26.40 11.27 -4.44
N VAL A 20 -26.07 11.71 -3.23
CA VAL A 20 -26.38 13.08 -2.79
C VAL A 20 -25.26 13.97 -3.28
N ASP A 21 -25.59 14.87 -4.21
CA ASP A 21 -24.66 15.87 -4.74
C ASP A 21 -24.13 16.81 -3.66
N GLY A 22 -23.04 17.50 -3.98
CA GLY A 22 -22.53 18.58 -3.17
C GLY A 22 -23.51 19.76 -3.05
N PRO A 23 -23.14 20.80 -2.29
CA PRO A 23 -24.06 21.85 -1.84
C PRO A 23 -24.70 22.72 -2.93
N VAL A 24 -24.26 22.58 -4.19
CA VAL A 24 -24.70 23.38 -5.34
C VAL A 24 -24.82 22.44 -6.53
N THR A 25 -26.04 22.24 -7.03
CA THR A 25 -26.31 21.39 -8.21
C THR A 25 -26.05 22.15 -9.52
N VAL A 26 -25.99 21.46 -10.68
CA VAL A 26 -25.90 22.18 -11.98
C VAL A 26 -27.11 23.06 -12.24
N ALA A 27 -28.29 22.67 -11.75
CA ALA A 27 -29.48 23.51 -11.81
C ALA A 27 -29.27 24.81 -11.01
N ASP A 28 -28.71 24.72 -9.81
CA ASP A 28 -28.38 25.89 -8.98
C ASP A 28 -27.33 26.78 -9.65
N LEU A 29 -26.29 26.18 -10.24
CA LEU A 29 -25.27 26.91 -11.00
C LEU A 29 -25.90 27.63 -12.22
N GLY A 30 -26.78 26.95 -12.95
CA GLY A 30 -27.55 27.51 -14.06
C GLY A 30 -28.48 28.66 -13.62
N ALA A 31 -28.93 28.64 -12.36
CA ALA A 31 -29.66 29.72 -11.70
C ALA A 31 -28.75 30.80 -11.08
N SER A 32 -27.45 30.79 -11.39
CA SER A 32 -26.43 31.75 -10.89
C SER A 32 -26.13 31.65 -9.39
N THR A 33 -26.41 30.52 -8.75
CA THR A 33 -25.90 30.22 -7.40
C THR A 33 -24.39 29.98 -7.48
N ALA A 34 -23.61 30.70 -6.67
CA ALA A 34 -22.16 30.53 -6.66
C ALA A 34 -21.78 29.19 -6.01
N PRO A 35 -20.81 28.44 -6.58
CA PRO A 35 -20.21 27.28 -5.91
C PRO A 35 -19.67 27.65 -4.54
N ARG A 36 -19.82 26.76 -3.56
CA ARG A 36 -19.29 26.91 -2.19
C ARG A 36 -18.79 25.58 -1.66
N ASP A 37 -17.94 25.64 -0.64
CA ASP A 37 -17.50 24.46 0.10
C ASP A 37 -18.65 23.82 0.90
N LEU A 38 -18.43 22.57 1.32
CA LEU A 38 -19.40 21.77 2.07
C LEU A 38 -19.51 22.28 3.51
N THR A 39 -20.73 22.26 4.05
CA THR A 39 -21.00 22.60 5.45
C THR A 39 -21.53 21.39 6.21
N LEU A 40 -21.46 21.43 7.55
CA LEU A 40 -22.08 20.40 8.38
C LEU A 40 -23.58 20.25 8.07
N ALA A 41 -24.28 21.36 7.79
CA ALA A 41 -25.70 21.35 7.45
C ALA A 41 -26.00 20.56 6.16
N ASP A 42 -25.09 20.58 5.18
CA ASP A 42 -25.24 19.81 3.95
C ASP A 42 -25.14 18.30 4.24
N VAL A 43 -24.21 17.90 5.12
CA VAL A 43 -24.07 16.51 5.59
C VAL A 43 -25.33 16.07 6.34
N GLU A 44 -25.84 16.90 7.26
CA GLU A 44 -27.09 16.62 7.99
C GLU A 44 -28.29 16.47 7.04
N GLN A 45 -28.34 17.28 5.99
CA GLN A 45 -29.37 17.19 4.96
C GLN A 45 -29.24 15.89 4.14
N ALA A 46 -28.03 15.46 3.81
CA ALA A 46 -27.80 14.19 3.12
C ALA A 46 -28.28 13.00 3.96
N PHE A 47 -27.98 12.97 5.26
CA PHE A 47 -28.50 11.94 6.17
C PHE A 47 -30.03 12.01 6.32
N THR A 48 -30.60 13.22 6.34
CA THR A 48 -32.06 13.40 6.34
C THR A 48 -32.70 12.79 5.07
N TRP A 49 -32.09 13.02 3.91
CA TRP A 49 -32.53 12.41 2.65
C TRP A 49 -32.39 10.88 2.66
N ALA A 50 -31.26 10.37 3.17
CA ALA A 50 -30.98 8.94 3.24
C ALA A 50 -32.03 8.21 4.10
N LYS A 51 -32.40 8.77 5.26
CA LYS A 51 -33.47 8.23 6.11
C LYS A 51 -34.82 8.09 5.39
N GLN A 52 -35.13 9.02 4.48
CA GLN A 52 -36.38 8.97 3.71
C GLN A 52 -36.42 7.83 2.70
N ARG A 53 -35.29 7.17 2.41
CA ARG A 53 -35.26 5.98 1.55
C ARG A 53 -35.82 4.74 2.26
N GLY A 54 -35.87 4.74 3.60
CA GLY A 54 -36.38 3.62 4.39
C GLY A 54 -35.41 2.44 4.44
N ALA A 55 -35.94 1.22 4.59
CA ALA A 55 -35.14 0.00 4.57
C ALA A 55 -34.55 -0.26 3.17
N LEU A 56 -33.30 -0.68 3.11
CA LEU A 56 -32.55 -0.95 1.89
C LEU A 56 -32.19 -2.44 1.79
N ASP A 57 -32.05 -2.93 0.55
CA ASP A 57 -31.56 -4.29 0.30
C ASP A 57 -30.03 -4.43 0.46
N HIS A 58 -29.33 -3.29 0.50
CA HIS A 58 -27.88 -3.19 0.67
C HIS A 58 -27.53 -2.13 1.73
N PRO A 59 -26.36 -2.22 2.39
CA PRO A 59 -25.91 -1.19 3.33
C PRO A 59 -25.86 0.21 2.70
N LEU A 60 -26.04 1.25 3.52
CA LEU A 60 -25.67 2.60 3.11
C LEU A 60 -24.15 2.68 2.98
N LEU A 61 -23.64 3.12 1.84
CA LEU A 61 -22.23 3.46 1.68
C LEU A 61 -22.03 4.96 1.92
N LEU A 62 -21.23 5.30 2.93
CA LEU A 62 -20.66 6.62 3.12
C LEU A 62 -19.19 6.58 2.70
N ALA A 63 -18.82 7.34 1.67
CA ALA A 63 -17.43 7.49 1.25
C ALA A 63 -16.99 8.94 1.46
N PHE A 64 -15.86 9.14 2.13
CA PHE A 64 -15.23 10.44 2.31
C PHE A 64 -13.80 10.39 1.75
N VAL A 65 -13.47 11.32 0.86
CA VAL A 65 -12.15 11.43 0.23
C VAL A 65 -11.71 12.88 0.26
N ASP A 66 -10.84 13.24 1.20
CA ASP A 66 -10.33 14.62 1.36
C ASP A 66 -9.24 14.69 2.45
N HIS A 67 -9.23 15.77 3.22
CA HIS A 67 -8.43 15.96 4.42
C HIS A 67 -9.19 15.59 5.69
N ALA A 68 -8.48 14.97 6.62
CA ALA A 68 -8.93 14.78 7.98
C ALA A 68 -7.83 15.18 8.96
N LEU A 69 -8.27 15.47 10.18
CA LEU A 69 -7.45 15.73 11.35
C LEU A 69 -7.79 14.64 12.38
N THR A 70 -7.02 14.54 13.46
CA THR A 70 -7.34 13.60 14.53
C THR A 70 -8.79 13.78 15.02
N GLY A 71 -9.60 12.71 14.89
CA GLY A 71 -11.00 12.62 15.32
C GLY A 71 -12.01 13.43 14.50
N LYS A 72 -11.66 13.97 13.31
CA LYS A 72 -12.58 14.80 12.52
C LYS A 72 -12.19 14.91 11.04
N LEU A 73 -13.21 15.03 10.19
CA LEU A 73 -13.10 15.25 8.75
C LEU A 73 -13.20 16.76 8.45
N ARG A 74 -12.39 17.29 7.53
CA ARG A 74 -12.52 18.70 7.09
C ARG A 74 -13.56 18.81 5.99
N LEU A 75 -14.47 19.76 6.10
CA LEU A 75 -15.50 20.02 5.08
C LEU A 75 -15.18 21.26 4.24
N ASP A 76 -14.35 22.16 4.77
CA ASP A 76 -13.88 23.36 4.08
C ASP A 76 -12.35 23.57 4.30
N PRO A 77 -11.71 24.49 3.55
CA PRO A 77 -10.28 24.77 3.72
C PRO A 77 -9.96 25.65 4.94
N PHE A 78 -10.97 26.10 5.69
CA PHE A 78 -10.83 27.01 6.81
C PHE A 78 -11.04 26.27 8.14
N ASN A 79 -12.29 26.18 8.61
CA ASN A 79 -12.62 25.75 9.98
C ASN A 79 -13.78 24.75 10.06
N GLU A 80 -14.53 24.52 8.99
CA GLU A 80 -15.69 23.64 9.00
C GLU A 80 -15.24 22.18 9.05
N VAL A 81 -15.76 21.44 10.04
CA VAL A 81 -15.36 20.05 10.30
C VAL A 81 -16.55 19.21 10.70
N LEU A 82 -16.50 17.92 10.33
CA LEU A 82 -17.37 16.89 10.85
C LEU A 82 -16.60 16.07 11.89
N THR A 83 -16.93 16.22 13.17
CA THR A 83 -16.28 15.46 14.25
C THR A 83 -16.77 14.01 14.27
N ALA A 84 -15.96 13.10 14.82
CA ALA A 84 -16.36 11.71 15.03
C ALA A 84 -17.67 11.60 15.83
N GLU A 85 -17.78 12.30 16.97
CA GLU A 85 -19.01 12.36 17.78
C GLU A 85 -20.25 12.80 16.97
N LYS A 86 -20.08 13.78 16.08
CA LYS A 86 -21.20 14.27 15.27
C LYS A 86 -21.56 13.28 14.16
N LEU A 87 -20.57 12.66 13.53
CA LEU A 87 -20.79 11.62 12.53
C LEU A 87 -21.46 10.39 13.15
N ASP A 88 -21.01 9.96 14.33
CA ASP A 88 -21.61 8.87 15.11
C ASP A 88 -23.09 9.12 15.39
N ALA A 89 -23.44 10.31 15.90
CA ALA A 89 -24.83 10.68 16.14
C ALA A 89 -25.70 10.65 14.86
N LEU A 90 -25.13 11.00 13.70
CA LEU A 90 -25.83 10.93 12.41
C LEU A 90 -26.02 9.49 11.95
N LEU A 91 -25.01 8.64 12.14
CA LEU A 91 -25.07 7.21 11.83
C LEU A 91 -26.07 6.49 12.73
N ASP A 92 -26.08 6.78 14.03
CA ASP A 92 -27.02 6.23 15.01
C ASP A 92 -28.47 6.57 14.65
N ASP A 93 -28.74 7.85 14.38
CA ASP A 93 -30.07 8.32 13.98
C ASP A 93 -30.54 7.68 12.67
N TYR A 94 -29.64 7.52 11.69
CA TYR A 94 -29.94 6.81 10.44
C TYR A 94 -30.28 5.34 10.67
N GLN A 95 -29.43 4.61 11.40
CA GLN A 95 -29.62 3.18 11.66
C GLN A 95 -30.85 2.93 12.53
N GLN A 96 -31.11 3.78 13.53
CA GLN A 96 -32.32 3.68 14.36
C GLN A 96 -33.60 3.89 13.53
N ALA A 97 -33.58 4.81 12.56
CA ALA A 97 -34.75 5.12 11.74
C ALA A 97 -35.03 4.06 10.65
N THR A 98 -33.98 3.41 10.14
CA THR A 98 -34.07 2.57 8.93
C THR A 98 -33.83 1.09 9.18
N GLY A 99 -33.05 0.74 10.20
CA GLY A 99 -32.54 -0.62 10.45
C GLY A 99 -31.44 -1.06 9.47
N ASN A 100 -30.93 -0.17 8.62
CA ASN A 100 -29.95 -0.52 7.60
C ASN A 100 -28.54 -0.62 8.19
N PRO A 101 -27.71 -1.59 7.75
CA PRO A 101 -26.26 -1.56 7.97
C PRO A 101 -25.62 -0.36 7.28
N VAL A 102 -24.41 0.02 7.73
CA VAL A 102 -23.64 1.11 7.11
C VAL A 102 -22.21 0.66 6.83
N ILE A 103 -21.70 1.00 5.65
CA ILE A 103 -20.29 0.88 5.28
C ILE A 103 -19.74 2.30 5.20
N ILE A 104 -18.67 2.57 5.96
CA ILE A 104 -17.98 3.84 6.01
C ILE A 104 -16.58 3.64 5.41
N PHE A 105 -16.28 4.35 4.33
CA PHE A 105 -14.96 4.38 3.69
C PHE A 105 -14.34 5.77 3.85
N LEU A 106 -13.16 5.84 4.48
CA LEU A 106 -12.46 7.09 4.78
C LEU A 106 -11.07 7.12 4.13
N GLU A 107 -10.89 7.96 3.11
CA GLU A 107 -9.61 8.25 2.45
C GLU A 107 -9.12 9.65 2.85
N ALA A 108 -8.29 9.70 3.89
CA ALA A 108 -7.58 10.91 4.32
C ALA A 108 -6.49 10.56 5.34
N CYS A 109 -5.60 11.51 5.63
CA CYS A 109 -4.71 11.42 6.79
C CYS A 109 -5.50 11.30 8.11
N HIS A 110 -4.97 10.57 9.08
CA HIS A 110 -5.50 10.41 10.43
C HIS A 110 -6.86 9.71 10.51
N THR A 111 -7.32 9.04 9.46
CA THR A 111 -8.66 8.43 9.42
C THR A 111 -8.83 7.30 10.43
N GLY A 112 -7.74 6.60 10.77
CA GLY A 112 -7.73 5.58 11.83
C GLY A 112 -8.09 6.13 13.22
N SER A 113 -7.93 7.44 13.44
CA SER A 113 -8.31 8.07 14.71
C SER A 113 -9.83 8.27 14.89
N LEU A 114 -10.63 8.04 13.84
CA LEU A 114 -12.09 8.15 13.94
C LEU A 114 -12.76 6.86 14.42
N LEU A 115 -12.12 5.68 14.29
CA LEU A 115 -12.73 4.36 14.55
C LEU A 115 -13.47 4.32 15.90
N ASP A 116 -12.77 4.58 17.00
CA ASP A 116 -13.36 4.56 18.35
C ASP A 116 -14.56 5.51 18.50
N GLY A 117 -14.51 6.64 17.80
CA GLY A 117 -15.53 7.68 17.89
C GLY A 117 -16.73 7.49 16.95
N ILE A 118 -16.70 6.54 16.00
CA ILE A 118 -17.81 6.25 15.07
C ILE A 118 -18.23 4.77 15.04
N LYS A 119 -17.63 3.94 15.90
CA LYS A 119 -17.97 2.52 16.06
C LYS A 119 -19.46 2.33 16.37
N GLY A 120 -19.98 1.17 16.01
CA GLY A 120 -21.38 0.85 16.28
C GLY A 120 -21.76 -0.51 15.72
N ASP A 121 -22.93 -0.99 16.11
CA ASP A 121 -23.44 -2.27 15.61
C ASP A 121 -23.79 -2.16 14.12
N GLN A 122 -23.51 -3.23 13.36
CA GLN A 122 -23.72 -3.31 11.92
C GLN A 122 -23.07 -2.16 11.12
N ARG A 123 -21.91 -1.70 11.58
CA ARG A 123 -21.05 -0.74 10.87
C ARG A 123 -19.76 -1.41 10.43
N ILE A 124 -19.38 -1.18 9.19
CA ILE A 124 -18.07 -1.54 8.65
C ILE A 124 -17.32 -0.24 8.43
N ILE A 125 -16.26 0.02 9.19
CA ILE A 125 -15.45 1.23 9.11
C ILE A 125 -14.11 0.86 8.48
N ILE A 126 -13.84 1.41 7.31
CA ILE A 126 -12.59 1.23 6.57
C ILE A 126 -11.87 2.58 6.54
N SER A 127 -10.67 2.62 7.12
CA SER A 127 -9.81 3.80 7.06
C SER A 127 -8.57 3.52 6.23
N ALA A 128 -8.20 4.49 5.39
CA ALA A 128 -6.99 4.43 4.58
C ALA A 128 -5.70 4.45 5.41
N THR A 129 -5.76 4.96 6.64
CA THR A 129 -4.61 5.13 7.52
C THR A 129 -4.91 4.70 8.95
N ASP A 130 -3.87 4.59 9.76
CA ASP A 130 -3.92 4.67 11.22
C ASP A 130 -4.12 6.16 11.62
N ASP A 131 -3.57 6.58 12.75
CA ASP A 131 -3.55 7.97 13.18
C ASP A 131 -2.49 8.82 12.45
N LYS A 132 -1.90 8.33 11.35
CA LYS A 132 -0.83 9.00 10.58
C LYS A 132 -1.29 9.43 9.19
N LEU A 133 -0.32 9.81 8.35
CA LEU A 133 -0.54 10.35 7.02
C LEU A 133 -1.03 9.30 6.03
N ALA A 134 -1.82 9.77 5.06
CA ALA A 134 -2.10 9.07 3.82
C ALA A 134 -1.11 9.52 2.74
N TYR A 135 -0.76 8.62 1.83
CA TYR A 135 0.14 8.90 0.73
C TYR A 135 -0.51 8.59 -0.60
N TYR A 136 -0.19 9.44 -1.56
CA TYR A 136 -0.72 9.39 -2.91
C TYR A 136 0.44 9.60 -3.89
N ASP A 137 0.33 9.07 -5.11
CA ASP A 137 1.00 9.70 -6.24
C ASP A 137 0.23 10.96 -6.69
N ASN A 138 0.83 11.72 -7.61
CA ASN A 138 0.31 13.03 -7.98
C ASN A 138 -1.05 13.03 -8.67
N LEU A 139 -1.48 11.88 -9.19
CA LEU A 139 -2.74 11.75 -9.91
C LEU A 139 -3.74 10.82 -9.19
N GLY A 140 -3.41 10.33 -7.99
CA GLY A 140 -4.25 9.37 -7.26
C GLY A 140 -4.37 8.01 -7.94
N ALA A 141 -3.52 7.69 -8.92
CA ALA A 141 -3.45 6.36 -9.53
C ALA A 141 -2.78 5.34 -8.58
N TYR A 142 -2.03 5.84 -7.59
CA TYR A 142 -1.50 5.11 -6.46
C TYR A 142 -2.07 5.70 -5.18
N SER A 143 -3.10 5.05 -4.67
CA SER A 143 -3.74 5.40 -3.41
C SER A 143 -4.38 4.16 -2.81
N PHE A 144 -4.66 4.19 -1.50
CA PHE A 144 -5.42 3.11 -0.87
C PHE A 144 -6.79 2.96 -1.53
N SER A 145 -7.52 4.08 -1.70
CA SER A 145 -8.80 4.12 -2.41
C SER A 145 -8.74 3.46 -3.78
N LYS A 146 -7.76 3.80 -4.63
CA LYS A 146 -7.64 3.24 -5.97
C LYS A 146 -7.48 1.73 -5.92
N PHE A 147 -6.54 1.23 -5.13
CA PHE A 147 -6.31 -0.21 -5.03
C PHE A 147 -7.50 -0.94 -4.40
N TYR A 148 -8.16 -0.32 -3.43
CA TYR A 148 -9.29 -0.92 -2.73
C TYR A 148 -10.51 -1.05 -3.64
N PHE A 149 -10.89 0.04 -4.31
CA PHE A 149 -12.02 0.02 -5.24
C PHE A 149 -11.74 -0.81 -6.50
N ASP A 150 -10.49 -0.95 -6.93
CA ASP A 150 -10.14 -1.89 -8.01
C ASP A 150 -10.43 -3.34 -7.60
N ASN A 151 -10.13 -3.73 -6.35
CA ASN A 151 -10.46 -5.06 -5.84
C ASN A 151 -11.98 -5.26 -5.70
N LEU A 152 -12.70 -4.26 -5.18
CA LEU A 152 -14.17 -4.30 -5.11
C LEU A 152 -14.82 -4.40 -6.50
N ARG A 153 -14.26 -3.70 -7.49
CA ARG A 153 -14.71 -3.76 -8.89
C ARG A 153 -14.45 -5.13 -9.52
N ARG A 154 -13.39 -5.83 -9.09
CA ARG A 154 -13.12 -7.24 -9.40
C ARG A 154 -14.02 -8.21 -8.64
N GLY A 155 -14.95 -7.73 -7.81
CA GLY A 155 -15.92 -8.56 -7.14
C GLY A 155 -15.39 -9.27 -5.90
N GLU A 156 -14.32 -8.74 -5.32
CA GLU A 156 -13.93 -9.07 -3.95
C GLU A 156 -14.94 -8.47 -2.96
N ASP A 157 -15.15 -9.16 -1.85
CA ASP A 157 -15.86 -8.59 -0.70
C ASP A 157 -15.03 -7.51 0.00
N TRP A 158 -15.66 -6.71 0.86
CA TRP A 158 -14.99 -5.58 1.53
C TRP A 158 -13.80 -6.02 2.40
N PHE A 159 -13.82 -7.23 2.97
CA PHE A 159 -12.71 -7.74 3.77
C PHE A 159 -11.57 -8.27 2.90
N SER A 160 -11.87 -9.08 1.88
CA SER A 160 -10.88 -9.63 0.96
C SER A 160 -10.16 -8.52 0.20
N ALA A 161 -10.89 -7.51 -0.29
CA ALA A 161 -10.30 -6.31 -0.87
C ALA A 161 -9.35 -5.61 0.12
N PHE A 162 -9.71 -5.54 1.41
CA PHE A 162 -8.94 -4.81 2.42
C PHE A 162 -7.64 -5.54 2.72
N ASN A 163 -7.71 -6.86 2.86
CA ASN A 163 -6.55 -7.71 3.07
C ASN A 163 -5.59 -7.66 1.88
N GLN A 164 -6.10 -7.71 0.66
CA GLN A 164 -5.25 -7.62 -0.53
C GLN A 164 -4.48 -6.30 -0.57
N VAL A 165 -5.16 -5.17 -0.33
CA VAL A 165 -4.48 -3.86 -0.34
C VAL A 165 -3.51 -3.73 0.82
N THR A 166 -3.89 -4.10 2.04
CA THR A 166 -3.01 -3.98 3.22
C THR A 166 -1.75 -4.83 3.12
N GLN A 167 -1.82 -6.00 2.48
CA GLN A 167 -0.65 -6.85 2.21
C GLN A 167 0.22 -6.28 1.08
N ARG A 168 -0.38 -5.67 0.07
CA ARG A 168 0.34 -5.17 -1.10
C ARG A 168 0.95 -3.79 -0.91
N LEU A 169 0.32 -2.93 -0.10
CA LEU A 169 0.72 -1.53 0.07
C LEU A 169 2.21 -1.36 0.47
N PRO A 170 2.78 -2.19 1.36
CA PRO A 170 4.21 -2.13 1.70
C PRO A 170 5.17 -2.45 0.55
N SER A 171 4.75 -3.27 -0.42
CA SER A 171 5.58 -3.64 -1.57
C SER A 171 5.86 -2.45 -2.50
N TYR A 172 5.03 -1.40 -2.46
CA TYR A 172 5.23 -0.16 -3.20
C TYR A 172 6.37 0.72 -2.67
N GLY A 173 6.97 0.33 -1.54
CA GLY A 173 8.10 1.03 -0.96
C GLY A 173 7.70 2.36 -0.34
N HIS A 174 8.66 3.26 -0.18
CA HIS A 174 8.39 4.56 0.41
C HIS A 174 7.62 5.49 -0.55
N PRO A 175 6.63 6.26 -0.04
CA PRO A 175 6.18 6.33 1.35
C PRO A 175 5.05 5.35 1.72
N PHE A 176 4.46 4.63 0.75
CA PHE A 176 3.28 3.79 0.92
C PHE A 176 3.42 2.70 1.99
N ASN A 177 4.63 2.17 2.19
CA ASN A 177 4.94 1.21 3.25
C ASN A 177 4.75 1.73 4.69
N ARG A 178 4.53 3.03 4.88
CA ARG A 178 4.23 3.63 6.18
C ARG A 178 2.74 3.83 6.42
N GLN A 179 1.90 3.66 5.39
CA GLN A 179 0.46 3.82 5.51
C GLN A 179 -0.14 2.49 5.98
N LEU A 180 -0.89 2.55 7.07
CA LEU A 180 -1.45 1.37 7.73
C LEU A 180 -2.98 1.45 7.74
N PRO A 181 -3.68 0.98 6.70
CA PRO A 181 -5.13 0.95 6.69
C PRO A 181 -5.71 0.16 7.88
N GLN A 182 -6.88 0.56 8.34
CA GLN A 182 -7.60 -0.06 9.45
C GLN A 182 -9.02 -0.47 9.04
N LEU A 183 -9.51 -1.52 9.70
CA LEU A 183 -10.87 -2.03 9.58
C LEU A 183 -11.39 -2.22 11.00
N ASP A 184 -12.59 -1.73 11.27
CA ASP A 184 -13.41 -2.07 12.44
C ASP A 184 -14.79 -2.48 11.94
N ASP A 185 -15.18 -3.72 12.19
CA ASP A 185 -16.52 -4.21 11.84
C ASP A 185 -17.19 -5.04 12.95
N ASP A 186 -16.54 -5.12 14.12
CA ASP A 186 -17.10 -5.74 15.34
C ASP A 186 -17.63 -4.70 16.35
N GLY A 187 -17.38 -3.41 16.08
CA GLY A 187 -17.93 -2.29 16.83
C GLY A 187 -17.18 -1.99 18.13
N ASP A 188 -15.96 -2.50 18.30
CA ASP A 188 -15.12 -2.20 19.45
C ASP A 188 -14.31 -0.89 19.30
N GLY A 189 -14.18 -0.39 18.07
CA GLY A 189 -13.44 0.84 17.75
C GLY A 189 -11.94 0.66 17.54
N LEU A 190 -11.47 -0.58 17.40
CA LEU A 190 -10.06 -0.95 17.33
C LEU A 190 -9.84 -1.88 16.13
N LYS A 191 -8.74 -1.68 15.41
CA LYS A 191 -8.27 -2.71 14.48
C LYS A 191 -7.73 -3.90 15.26
N THR A 192 -8.35 -5.06 15.11
CA THR A 192 -7.91 -6.32 15.70
C THR A 192 -7.98 -7.47 14.69
N SER A 193 -7.67 -8.69 15.15
CA SER A 193 -7.86 -9.90 14.34
C SER A 193 -9.30 -10.43 14.38
N ARG A 194 -10.20 -9.76 15.11
CA ARG A 194 -11.63 -10.12 15.18
C ARG A 194 -12.43 -9.52 14.03
N ASP A 195 -11.89 -8.48 13.42
CA ASP A 195 -12.49 -7.80 12.30
C ASP A 195 -12.51 -8.66 11.03
N GLY A 196 -13.48 -8.38 10.17
CA GLY A 196 -13.65 -8.96 8.85
C GLY A 196 -14.89 -9.82 8.68
N GLU A 197 -15.53 -10.26 9.77
CA GLU A 197 -16.69 -11.15 9.68
C GLU A 197 -17.90 -10.47 9.04
N LEU A 198 -18.13 -9.19 9.35
CA LEU A 198 -19.25 -8.43 8.78
C LEU A 198 -18.90 -7.93 7.38
N ALA A 199 -17.69 -7.42 7.18
CA ALA A 199 -17.19 -6.92 5.91
C ALA A 199 -17.15 -7.99 4.82
N ALA A 200 -16.84 -9.25 5.18
CA ALA A 200 -16.86 -10.38 4.24
C ALA A 200 -18.25 -10.77 3.72
N LYS A 201 -19.33 -10.23 4.31
CA LYS A 201 -20.71 -10.55 3.91
C LYS A 201 -21.23 -9.65 2.78
N TYR A 202 -20.55 -8.55 2.49
CA TYR A 202 -21.00 -7.56 1.52
C TYR A 202 -20.01 -7.41 0.36
N CYS A 203 -20.55 -7.05 -0.80
CA CYS A 203 -19.80 -6.66 -1.98
C CYS A 203 -20.44 -5.39 -2.56
N LEU A 204 -19.65 -4.52 -3.19
CA LEU A 204 -20.17 -3.25 -3.72
C LEU A 204 -21.20 -3.47 -4.85
N ASN A 205 -20.95 -4.45 -5.72
CA ASN A 205 -21.88 -4.87 -6.77
C ASN A 205 -22.27 -6.35 -6.60
N GLY A 206 -21.28 -7.23 -6.51
CA GLY A 206 -21.47 -8.66 -6.33
C GLY A 206 -20.15 -9.35 -6.00
N CYS A 207 -20.23 -10.53 -5.39
CA CYS A 207 -19.06 -11.31 -5.02
C CYS A 207 -18.78 -12.35 -6.11
N PHE A 208 -18.18 -11.90 -7.22
CA PHE A 208 -17.86 -12.77 -8.36
C PHE A 208 -16.42 -13.30 -8.32
N GLY A 209 -15.55 -12.72 -7.47
CA GLY A 209 -14.12 -13.01 -7.45
C GLY A 209 -13.43 -12.61 -8.76
N ALA A 210 -12.14 -12.98 -8.90
CA ALA A 210 -11.32 -12.62 -10.05
C ALA A 210 -12.05 -12.83 -11.40
N LEU A 211 -12.12 -11.76 -12.19
CA LEU A 211 -12.76 -11.75 -13.50
C LEU A 211 -11.92 -12.56 -14.52
N SER A 212 -12.58 -13.22 -15.47
CA SER A 212 -11.89 -13.67 -16.68
C SER A 212 -11.39 -12.44 -17.44
N GLY A 213 -10.21 -12.52 -18.07
CA GLY A 213 -9.69 -11.39 -18.82
C GLY A 213 -8.83 -10.40 -18.03
N GLU A 214 -8.36 -10.72 -16.82
CA GLU A 214 -7.41 -9.83 -16.15
C GLU A 214 -6.08 -9.70 -16.91
N ILE A 215 -5.52 -8.48 -16.91
CA ILE A 215 -4.20 -8.24 -17.46
C ILE A 215 -3.15 -8.92 -16.58
N THR A 216 -2.41 -9.85 -17.18
CA THR A 216 -1.13 -10.34 -16.66
C THR A 216 -0.05 -9.34 -17.05
N LEU A 217 0.56 -8.68 -16.05
CA LEU A 217 1.61 -7.69 -16.26
C LEU A 217 2.90 -8.12 -15.56
N GLU A 218 3.95 -8.32 -16.35
CA GLU A 218 5.27 -8.74 -15.90
C GLU A 218 6.29 -7.64 -16.17
N ALA A 219 7.04 -7.24 -15.15
CA ALA A 219 8.17 -6.33 -15.30
C ALA A 219 9.39 -7.11 -15.81
N LEU A 220 9.96 -6.70 -16.94
CA LEU A 220 11.10 -7.37 -17.57
C LEU A 220 12.41 -6.58 -17.44
N THR A 221 12.34 -5.33 -16.97
CA THR A 221 13.54 -4.53 -16.71
C THR A 221 14.40 -5.21 -15.65
N PRO A 222 15.68 -5.50 -15.93
CA PRO A 222 16.58 -6.09 -14.94
C PRO A 222 16.88 -5.07 -13.84
N THR A 223 16.97 -5.56 -12.60
CA THR A 223 17.47 -4.76 -11.48
C THR A 223 18.98 -4.56 -11.64
N THR A 224 19.42 -3.31 -11.80
CA THR A 224 20.83 -2.94 -11.94
C THR A 224 21.15 -1.76 -11.01
N SER A 225 22.40 -1.66 -10.57
CA SER A 225 22.89 -0.42 -9.95
C SER A 225 22.97 0.66 -11.03
N LEU A 226 22.53 1.87 -10.70
CA LEU A 226 22.53 3.01 -11.60
C LEU A 226 23.47 4.09 -11.08
N THR A 227 24.02 4.87 -12.00
CA THR A 227 24.84 6.05 -11.69
C THR A 227 24.12 7.33 -12.13
N VAL A 228 24.52 8.46 -11.55
CA VAL A 228 23.87 9.76 -11.78
C VAL A 228 23.88 10.11 -13.28
N GLY A 229 22.70 10.42 -13.82
CA GLY A 229 22.50 10.81 -15.21
C GLY A 229 22.42 9.66 -16.21
N GLU A 230 22.50 8.40 -15.77
CA GLU A 230 22.23 7.26 -16.64
C GLU A 230 20.76 7.20 -17.08
N SER A 231 20.52 6.54 -18.21
CA SER A 231 19.18 6.24 -18.70
C SER A 231 18.93 4.74 -18.60
N LEU A 232 17.79 4.35 -18.05
CA LEU A 232 17.35 2.97 -17.98
C LEU A 232 16.27 2.71 -19.02
N ASN A 233 16.50 1.71 -19.86
CA ASN A 233 15.44 1.17 -20.72
C ASN A 233 14.48 0.35 -19.87
N LEU A 234 13.21 0.72 -19.91
CA LEU A 234 12.14 0.04 -19.22
C LEU A 234 11.48 -0.95 -20.17
N SER A 235 11.17 -2.15 -19.67
CA SER A 235 10.44 -3.16 -20.42
C SER A 235 9.46 -3.90 -19.53
N ALA A 236 8.27 -4.16 -20.07
CA ALA A 236 7.25 -4.98 -19.44
C ALA A 236 6.52 -5.82 -20.50
N ARG A 237 5.92 -6.92 -20.07
CA ARG A 237 5.03 -7.73 -20.90
C ARG A 237 3.62 -7.66 -20.33
N ALA A 238 2.66 -7.28 -21.17
CA ALA A 238 1.25 -7.24 -20.81
C ALA A 238 0.48 -8.22 -21.70
N GLY A 239 -0.27 -9.12 -21.09
CA GLY A 239 -1.14 -10.06 -21.77
C GLY A 239 -2.52 -10.06 -21.16
N ILE A 240 -3.55 -10.24 -21.98
CA ILE A 240 -4.94 -10.29 -21.56
C ILE A 240 -5.65 -11.44 -22.30
N THR A 241 -6.54 -12.18 -21.64
CA THR A 241 -7.23 -13.32 -22.26
C THR A 241 -8.51 -12.93 -22.98
N GLU A 242 -9.16 -11.85 -22.56
CA GLU A 242 -10.39 -11.28 -23.12
C GLU A 242 -10.24 -9.76 -23.14
N GLY A 243 -10.71 -9.07 -24.19
CA GLY A 243 -10.50 -7.62 -24.35
C GLY A 243 -9.13 -7.27 -24.95
N SER A 244 -8.66 -6.05 -24.72
CA SER A 244 -7.39 -5.55 -25.24
C SER A 244 -6.68 -4.61 -24.27
N VAL A 245 -5.35 -4.71 -24.19
CA VAL A 245 -4.53 -3.75 -23.42
C VAL A 245 -4.41 -2.47 -24.23
N VAL A 246 -5.01 -1.38 -23.75
CA VAL A 246 -5.05 -0.09 -24.46
C VAL A 246 -3.92 0.85 -24.06
N LYS A 247 -3.39 0.72 -22.84
CA LYS A 247 -2.34 1.59 -22.32
C LYS A 247 -1.42 0.83 -21.37
N VAL A 248 -0.11 1.04 -21.51
CA VAL A 248 0.90 0.64 -20.51
C VAL A 248 1.78 1.84 -20.19
N TRP A 249 2.06 2.06 -18.92
CA TRP A 249 2.97 3.12 -18.46
C TRP A 249 3.78 2.64 -17.26
N ALA A 250 4.90 3.29 -17.01
CA ALA A 250 5.69 3.10 -15.79
C ALA A 250 5.59 4.34 -14.91
N LEU A 251 5.22 4.16 -13.65
CA LEU A 251 5.34 5.18 -12.61
C LEU A 251 6.70 5.02 -11.95
N VAL A 252 7.46 6.11 -11.86
CA VAL A 252 8.79 6.12 -11.23
C VAL A 252 8.73 6.99 -9.98
N MET A 253 8.68 6.37 -8.82
CA MET A 253 8.86 7.08 -7.55
C MET A 253 10.35 7.34 -7.34
N THR A 254 10.76 8.61 -7.33
CA THR A 254 12.14 9.02 -7.05
C THR A 254 12.36 9.20 -5.54
N PRO A 255 13.61 9.25 -5.05
CA PRO A 255 13.89 9.55 -3.64
C PRO A 255 13.25 10.87 -3.18
N GLU A 256 13.33 11.91 -4.02
CA GLU A 256 12.73 13.22 -3.76
C GLU A 256 11.21 13.14 -3.77
N SER A 257 10.64 12.50 -4.80
CA SER A 257 9.20 12.30 -4.88
C SER A 257 8.67 11.31 -3.86
N ALA A 258 9.50 10.63 -3.07
CA ALA A 258 9.06 9.83 -1.91
C ALA A 258 9.21 10.59 -0.58
N ALA A 259 10.23 11.44 -0.46
CA ALA A 259 10.59 12.14 0.77
C ALA A 259 9.91 13.51 0.91
N GLU A 260 9.78 14.26 -0.16
CA GLU A 260 9.28 15.64 -0.12
C GLU A 260 7.75 15.64 -0.13
N ARG A 261 7.18 15.87 1.05
CA ARG A 261 5.74 15.80 1.32
C ARG A 261 5.29 16.99 2.15
N ASN A 262 4.09 17.50 1.89
CA ASN A 262 3.46 18.48 2.79
C ASN A 262 2.89 17.81 4.05
N GLU A 263 2.37 18.62 4.97
CA GLU A 263 1.76 18.15 6.23
C GLU A 263 0.54 17.23 5.99
N GLN A 264 -0.05 17.28 4.80
CA GLN A 264 -1.17 16.45 4.39
C GLN A 264 -0.75 15.22 3.58
N GLY A 265 0.55 14.91 3.49
CA GLY A 265 1.05 13.71 2.81
C GLY A 265 1.05 13.77 1.28
N PHE A 266 0.81 14.94 0.67
CA PHE A 266 0.92 15.13 -0.78
C PHE A 266 2.37 15.34 -1.19
N SER A 267 2.77 14.71 -2.29
CA SER A 267 4.08 14.94 -2.90
C SER A 267 4.23 16.40 -3.31
N LEU A 268 5.36 17.00 -2.92
CA LEU A 268 5.77 18.31 -3.39
C LEU A 268 6.51 18.22 -4.74
N GLN A 269 6.88 17.00 -5.13
CA GLN A 269 7.59 16.71 -6.36
C GLN A 269 6.72 15.91 -7.32
N GLU A 270 7.00 16.06 -8.61
CA GLU A 270 6.36 15.24 -9.63
C GLU A 270 6.80 13.78 -9.54
N THR A 271 5.85 12.85 -9.67
CA THR A 271 6.14 11.43 -9.88
C THR A 271 6.14 11.17 -11.38
N PRO A 272 7.31 10.94 -12.02
CA PRO A 272 7.38 10.69 -13.45
C PRO A 272 6.49 9.53 -13.92
N LEU A 273 5.77 9.77 -15.01
CA LEU A 273 5.00 8.76 -15.74
C LEU A 273 5.59 8.59 -17.12
N ILE A 274 5.99 7.35 -17.43
CA ILE A 274 6.60 7.00 -18.72
C ILE A 274 5.59 6.20 -19.50
N GLU A 275 4.98 6.80 -20.51
CA GLU A 275 4.12 6.05 -21.43
C GLU A 275 4.97 5.05 -22.21
N MET A 276 4.57 3.79 -22.17
CA MET A 276 5.29 2.71 -22.82
C MET A 276 4.75 2.53 -24.23
N GLN A 277 5.64 2.23 -25.17
CA GLN A 277 5.30 1.94 -26.55
C GLN A 277 5.12 0.44 -26.73
N THR A 278 4.03 0.05 -27.38
CA THR A 278 3.78 -1.35 -27.74
C THR A 278 4.80 -1.82 -28.80
N GLN A 279 5.25 -3.05 -28.64
CA GLN A 279 6.08 -3.79 -29.58
C GLN A 279 5.39 -5.13 -29.92
N ASP A 280 6.08 -5.99 -30.65
CA ASP A 280 5.60 -7.33 -30.98
C ASP A 280 5.35 -8.18 -29.72
N ASP A 281 4.41 -9.14 -29.82
CA ASP A 281 4.13 -10.17 -28.80
C ASP A 281 3.72 -9.66 -27.40
N GLY A 282 3.11 -8.47 -27.33
CA GLY A 282 2.62 -7.89 -26.06
C GLY A 282 3.74 -7.31 -25.19
N LEU A 283 4.92 -7.10 -25.78
CA LEU A 283 6.03 -6.40 -25.15
C LEU A 283 5.79 -4.89 -25.21
N TRP A 284 6.15 -4.19 -24.14
CA TRP A 284 6.07 -2.75 -24.02
C TRP A 284 7.41 -2.19 -23.57
N SER A 285 7.82 -1.05 -24.12
CA SER A 285 9.10 -0.41 -23.75
C SER A 285 9.00 1.09 -23.58
N GLY A 286 9.82 1.61 -22.69
CA GLY A 286 10.05 3.04 -22.52
C GLY A 286 11.48 3.29 -22.07
N ALA A 287 11.81 4.53 -21.74
CA ALA A 287 13.09 4.86 -21.14
C ALA A 287 12.90 5.95 -20.09
N PHE A 288 13.70 5.88 -19.03
CA PHE A 288 13.73 6.90 -17.99
C PHE A 288 15.17 7.35 -17.74
N SER A 289 15.41 8.66 -17.81
CA SER A 289 16.73 9.28 -17.63
C SER A 289 16.75 10.29 -16.47
N GLY A 290 15.77 10.21 -15.57
CA GLY A 290 15.62 11.14 -14.43
C GLY A 290 16.35 10.70 -13.16
N PHE A 291 17.39 9.87 -13.29
CA PHE A 291 18.21 9.40 -12.18
C PHE A 291 19.21 10.49 -11.74
N GLN A 292 18.73 11.46 -10.94
CA GLN A 292 19.50 12.65 -10.53
C GLN A 292 19.92 12.65 -9.07
N THR A 293 19.14 12.01 -8.18
CA THR A 293 19.33 12.09 -6.73
C THR A 293 19.59 10.71 -6.14
N PRO A 294 20.76 10.46 -5.52
CA PRO A 294 21.08 9.17 -4.93
C PRO A 294 20.01 8.69 -3.94
N GLY A 295 19.76 7.38 -3.93
CA GLY A 295 18.73 6.75 -3.11
C GLY A 295 17.91 5.72 -3.86
N ASP A 296 16.80 5.32 -3.23
CA ASP A 296 15.92 4.28 -3.74
C ASP A 296 14.86 4.84 -4.70
N TYR A 297 14.79 4.23 -5.87
CA TYR A 297 13.76 4.42 -6.87
C TYR A 297 12.83 3.20 -6.86
N SER A 298 11.52 3.44 -6.91
CA SER A 298 10.51 2.39 -7.07
C SER A 298 9.81 2.58 -8.40
N ILE A 299 9.99 1.65 -9.32
CA ILE A 299 9.36 1.66 -10.64
C ILE A 299 8.22 0.66 -10.63
N THR A 300 6.99 1.12 -10.88
CA THR A 300 5.87 0.21 -11.06
C THR A 300 5.23 0.36 -12.43
N PHE A 301 5.12 -0.77 -13.14
CA PHE A 301 4.41 -0.84 -14.41
C PHE A 301 2.92 -0.99 -14.16
N MET A 302 2.16 -0.25 -14.95
CA MET A 302 0.70 -0.22 -14.94
C MET A 302 0.18 -0.48 -16.35
N ALA A 303 -0.89 -1.24 -16.45
CA ALA A 303 -1.58 -1.52 -17.70
C ALA A 303 -3.08 -1.31 -17.53
N GLN A 304 -3.72 -0.74 -18.54
CA GLN A 304 -5.16 -0.52 -18.61
C GLN A 304 -5.75 -1.29 -19.79
N ASP A 305 -6.92 -1.90 -19.60
CA ASP A 305 -7.69 -2.55 -20.66
C ASP A 305 -8.76 -1.62 -21.26
N ASP A 306 -9.46 -2.12 -22.28
CA ASP A 306 -10.54 -1.44 -22.97
C ASP A 306 -11.84 -1.26 -22.16
N GLU A 307 -11.92 -1.85 -20.97
CA GLU A 307 -12.99 -1.64 -19.98
C GLU A 307 -12.58 -0.67 -18.86
N GLY A 308 -11.33 -0.23 -18.88
CA GLY A 308 -10.75 0.74 -17.95
C GLY A 308 -10.19 0.13 -16.66
N PHE A 309 -10.12 -1.20 -16.52
CA PHE A 309 -9.44 -1.83 -15.38
C PHE A 309 -7.94 -1.60 -15.47
N ILE A 310 -7.32 -1.36 -14.31
CA ILE A 310 -5.89 -1.14 -14.22
C ILE A 310 -5.26 -2.27 -13.40
N SER A 311 -4.23 -2.89 -13.96
CA SER A 311 -3.37 -3.85 -13.28
C SER A 311 -1.99 -3.26 -13.06
N ALA A 312 -1.42 -3.54 -11.89
CA ALA A 312 -0.07 -3.14 -11.51
C ALA A 312 0.84 -4.39 -11.45
N ALA A 313 2.08 -4.26 -11.88
CA ALA A 313 3.12 -5.24 -11.60
C ALA A 313 3.61 -5.13 -10.15
N ASN A 314 4.45 -6.08 -9.72
CA ASN A 314 5.27 -5.86 -8.54
C ASN A 314 6.30 -4.75 -8.84
N PRO A 315 6.56 -3.84 -7.89
CA PRO A 315 7.51 -2.75 -8.09
C PRO A 315 8.94 -3.27 -8.23
N LEU A 316 9.71 -2.62 -9.11
CA LEU A 316 11.15 -2.79 -9.18
C LEU A 316 11.83 -1.74 -8.32
N SER A 317 12.56 -2.21 -7.31
CA SER A 317 13.41 -1.35 -6.49
C SER A 317 14.81 -1.24 -7.10
N LEU A 318 15.27 -0.02 -7.31
CA LEU A 318 16.61 0.29 -7.81
C LEU A 318 17.26 1.27 -6.85
N THR A 319 18.52 1.04 -6.50
CA THR A 319 19.28 1.99 -5.68
C THR A 319 20.32 2.67 -6.56
N MET A 320 20.24 4.01 -6.63
CA MET A 320 21.27 4.82 -7.28
C MET A 320 22.28 5.29 -6.24
N THR A 321 23.56 5.07 -6.51
CA THR A 321 24.66 5.50 -5.63
C THR A 321 25.36 6.74 -6.18
N ASP A 322 25.92 7.56 -5.30
CA ASP A 322 26.84 8.62 -5.70
C ASP A 322 28.21 8.01 -6.06
N ASN A 323 28.78 8.42 -7.19
CA ASN A 323 30.09 7.93 -7.66
C ASN A 323 31.26 8.77 -7.12
N GLU A 324 31.06 9.74 -6.22
CA GLU A 324 32.15 10.50 -5.62
C GLU A 324 32.86 9.79 -4.44
N VAL A 325 33.47 8.63 -4.72
CA VAL A 325 34.65 8.18 -3.95
C VAL A 325 35.72 7.76 -4.94
N GLU A 326 36.57 8.71 -5.35
CA GLU A 326 37.85 8.35 -5.95
C GLU A 326 38.70 7.62 -4.88
N PRO A 327 39.19 6.41 -5.15
CA PRO A 327 40.07 5.72 -4.22
C PRO A 327 41.47 6.37 -4.28
N ARG A 328 42.00 6.75 -3.11
CA ARG A 328 43.44 6.96 -2.97
C ARG A 328 44.15 5.65 -3.25
N ASP A 329 45.02 5.67 -4.26
CA ASP A 329 46.03 4.65 -4.50
C ASP A 329 46.87 4.43 -3.24
N ASP A 330 46.71 3.29 -2.57
CA ASP A 330 47.87 2.56 -2.04
C ASP A 330 47.59 1.06 -1.80
N GLU A 331 48.48 0.26 -2.38
CA GLU A 331 48.87 -1.13 -2.09
C GLU A 331 47.83 -2.27 -2.04
N THR A 332 47.78 -2.98 -3.17
CA THR A 332 47.81 -4.46 -3.32
C THR A 332 46.97 -5.32 -2.35
N THR A 333 45.78 -5.74 -2.78
CA THR A 333 45.22 -7.06 -2.46
C THR A 333 44.22 -7.52 -3.54
N PRO A 334 44.01 -8.84 -3.77
CA PRO A 334 43.35 -9.37 -4.96
C PRO A 334 41.82 -9.22 -4.94
N ILE A 335 41.28 -9.18 -6.16
CA ILE A 335 39.87 -9.06 -6.57
C ILE A 335 39.01 -10.21 -6.02
N ASP A 336 37.86 -9.89 -5.41
CA ASP A 336 36.47 -10.24 -5.81
C ASP A 336 35.56 -10.30 -4.57
N ASP A 337 34.60 -9.38 -4.42
CA ASP A 337 33.39 -9.54 -3.60
C ASP A 337 32.43 -8.38 -3.86
N ALA A 338 31.26 -8.70 -4.42
CA ALA A 338 30.13 -7.78 -4.57
C ALA A 338 29.72 -7.25 -3.19
N VAL A 339 29.44 -5.95 -3.10
CA VAL A 339 29.14 -5.23 -1.86
C VAL A 339 28.03 -5.93 -1.05
N LEU A 340 28.42 -6.63 0.00
CA LEU A 340 27.54 -7.17 1.03
C LEU A 340 27.04 -6.02 1.92
N PRO A 341 25.79 -6.03 2.41
CA PRO A 341 25.27 -4.98 3.26
C PRO A 341 26.06 -4.90 4.57
N THR A 342 26.80 -3.80 4.77
CA THR A 342 27.37 -3.45 6.08
C THR A 342 26.30 -2.71 6.88
N GLY A 343 25.62 -3.40 7.80
CA GLY A 343 24.54 -2.83 8.61
C GLY A 343 23.90 -3.83 9.57
N ASN A 344 22.82 -3.42 10.26
CA ASN A 344 22.07 -4.28 11.18
C ASN A 344 21.18 -5.32 10.45
N ALA A 345 21.69 -5.98 9.41
CA ALA A 345 20.95 -6.97 8.63
C ALA A 345 21.71 -8.30 8.57
N LEU A 346 20.99 -9.41 8.43
CA LEU A 346 21.59 -10.71 8.10
C LEU A 346 22.31 -10.61 6.74
N ILE A 347 23.41 -11.35 6.59
CA ILE A 347 24.28 -11.25 5.43
C ILE A 347 24.26 -12.59 4.70
N PRO A 348 23.57 -12.72 3.55
CA PRO A 348 23.73 -13.89 2.70
C PRO A 348 25.09 -13.84 2.01
N SER A 349 25.76 -14.98 1.82
CA SER A 349 27.05 -15.05 1.13
C SER A 349 26.96 -14.73 -0.36
N HIS A 350 25.78 -14.90 -0.97
CA HIS A 350 25.48 -14.52 -2.34
C HIS A 350 24.13 -13.81 -2.42
N ALA A 351 23.99 -12.88 -3.37
CA ALA A 351 22.71 -12.23 -3.66
C ALA A 351 21.77 -13.16 -4.46
N VAL A 352 22.33 -14.11 -5.22
CA VAL A 352 21.60 -15.07 -6.04
C VAL A 352 22.24 -16.44 -5.84
N TYR A 353 21.40 -17.46 -5.60
CA TYR A 353 21.83 -18.84 -5.47
C TYR A 353 21.19 -19.72 -6.55
N GLN A 354 21.98 -20.63 -7.11
CA GLN A 354 21.59 -21.69 -8.02
C GLN A 354 21.50 -23.04 -7.30
N ASN A 355 20.82 -24.00 -7.93
CA ASN A 355 20.72 -25.36 -7.38
C ASN A 355 22.10 -25.98 -7.12
N GLY A 356 22.32 -26.52 -5.92
CA GLY A 356 23.58 -27.11 -5.47
C GLY A 356 24.58 -26.12 -4.84
N GLU A 357 24.37 -24.81 -4.93
CA GLU A 357 25.21 -23.82 -4.24
C GLU A 357 24.95 -23.84 -2.72
N MET A 358 25.98 -23.59 -1.92
CA MET A 358 25.85 -23.53 -0.47
C MET A 358 25.22 -22.20 -0.05
N LEU A 359 23.96 -22.24 0.37
CA LEU A 359 23.33 -21.11 1.06
C LEU A 359 24.03 -20.92 2.40
N ARG A 360 24.65 -19.75 2.59
CA ARG A 360 25.23 -19.35 3.87
C ARG A 360 24.73 -17.98 4.27
N ILE A 361 24.15 -17.87 5.46
CA ILE A 361 23.63 -16.62 6.00
C ILE A 361 24.24 -16.39 7.38
N THR A 362 24.80 -15.20 7.58
CA THR A 362 25.52 -14.85 8.81
C THR A 362 24.94 -13.62 9.49
N PHE A 363 25.06 -13.57 10.81
CA PHE A 363 24.73 -12.40 11.61
C PHE A 363 25.87 -11.37 11.56
N PRO A 364 25.55 -10.07 11.54
CA PRO A 364 26.51 -9.05 11.89
C PRO A 364 26.81 -9.13 13.39
N ALA A 365 27.93 -8.56 13.84
CA ALA A 365 28.28 -8.52 15.26
C ALA A 365 27.11 -7.99 16.12
N LEU A 366 26.83 -8.68 17.22
CA LEU A 366 25.79 -8.28 18.17
C LEU A 366 26.32 -7.12 19.03
N PRO A 367 25.66 -5.94 19.02
CA PRO A 367 26.03 -4.85 19.91
C PRO A 367 25.87 -5.26 21.37
N ALA A 368 26.70 -4.68 22.26
CA ALA A 368 26.52 -4.86 23.69
C ALA A 368 25.11 -4.42 24.13
N ASP A 369 24.54 -5.13 25.10
CA ASP A 369 23.23 -4.85 25.69
C ASP A 369 22.02 -4.98 24.73
N MET A 370 22.16 -5.71 23.62
CA MET A 370 21.07 -6.01 22.69
C MET A 370 20.73 -7.51 22.70
N GLU A 371 19.46 -7.81 22.52
CA GLU A 371 18.97 -9.12 22.12
C GLU A 371 18.64 -9.10 20.62
N GLN A 372 18.76 -10.25 19.96
CA GLN A 372 18.47 -10.35 18.53
C GLN A 372 17.52 -11.49 18.21
N TYR A 373 16.67 -11.23 17.23
CA TYR A 373 15.63 -12.09 16.71
C TYR A 373 15.79 -12.11 15.20
N ALA A 374 15.68 -13.27 14.59
CA ALA A 374 15.87 -13.43 13.16
C ALA A 374 14.70 -14.16 12.53
N ALA A 375 14.36 -13.78 11.31
CA ALA A 375 13.35 -14.46 10.52
C ALA A 375 13.76 -14.52 9.05
N ILE A 376 13.21 -15.52 8.36
CA ILE A 376 13.23 -15.62 6.91
C ILE A 376 11.79 -15.66 6.42
N GLN A 377 11.48 -14.79 5.47
CA GLN A 377 10.24 -14.84 4.70
C GLN A 377 10.54 -15.50 3.36
N THR A 378 9.76 -16.53 3.01
CA THR A 378 9.95 -17.23 1.73
C THR A 378 9.18 -16.55 0.59
N PRO A 379 9.40 -16.93 -0.68
CA PRO A 379 8.71 -16.35 -1.83
C PRO A 379 7.18 -16.42 -1.76
N ASP A 380 6.63 -17.41 -1.04
CA ASP A 380 5.19 -17.55 -0.79
C ASP A 380 4.67 -16.71 0.40
N MET A 381 5.52 -15.81 0.92
CA MET A 381 5.29 -14.94 2.07
C MET A 381 5.20 -15.64 3.43
N SER A 382 5.37 -16.96 3.51
CA SER A 382 5.48 -17.68 4.79
C SER A 382 6.65 -17.14 5.60
N LEU A 383 6.39 -16.77 6.85
CA LEU A 383 7.40 -16.24 7.77
C LEU A 383 7.86 -17.33 8.74
N PHE A 384 9.16 -17.58 8.76
CA PHE A 384 9.79 -18.51 9.68
C PHE A 384 10.81 -17.79 10.57
N LEU A 385 10.71 -17.99 11.88
CA LEU A 385 11.69 -17.53 12.85
C LEU A 385 12.90 -18.46 12.87
N LEU A 386 14.10 -17.89 12.98
CA LEU A 386 15.33 -18.62 13.14
C LEU A 386 15.69 -18.66 14.63
N SER A 387 15.78 -19.86 15.20
CA SER A 387 16.08 -20.07 16.62
C SER A 387 17.51 -20.58 16.87
N ASP A 388 18.06 -21.33 15.93
CA ASP A 388 19.42 -21.89 15.93
C ASP A 388 19.86 -22.21 14.49
N LEU A 389 21.10 -22.67 14.29
CA LEU A 389 21.65 -23.02 12.97
C LEU A 389 20.74 -24.00 12.22
N ASN A 390 20.27 -23.58 11.04
CA ASN A 390 19.37 -24.34 10.17
C ASN A 390 18.01 -24.70 10.81
N GLN A 391 17.63 -24.06 11.92
CA GLN A 391 16.33 -24.27 12.55
C GLN A 391 15.40 -23.10 12.25
N ALA A 392 14.36 -23.39 11.47
CA ALA A 392 13.32 -22.45 11.08
C ALA A 392 11.97 -22.93 11.66
N LEU A 393 11.30 -22.05 12.40
CA LEU A 393 10.01 -22.31 13.04
C LEU A 393 8.95 -21.40 12.42
N PHE A 394 7.80 -21.93 12.05
CA PHE A 394 6.72 -21.10 11.51
C PHE A 394 6.28 -20.06 12.54
N PHE A 395 6.09 -18.81 12.11
CA PHE A 395 5.70 -17.74 13.03
C PHE A 395 4.22 -17.84 13.43
N THR A 396 3.95 -17.96 14.73
CA THR A 396 2.59 -18.08 15.29
C THR A 396 2.21 -16.93 16.22
N GLY A 397 2.85 -15.75 16.07
CA GLY A 397 2.58 -14.58 16.91
C GLY A 397 3.46 -14.45 18.17
N GLN A 398 4.44 -15.34 18.36
CA GLN A 398 5.46 -15.22 19.41
C GLN A 398 6.85 -15.20 18.79
N LEU A 399 7.68 -14.26 19.24
CA LEU A 399 9.08 -14.19 18.81
C LEU A 399 9.94 -15.18 19.59
N VAL A 400 10.94 -15.74 18.91
CA VAL A 400 11.94 -16.63 19.49
C VAL A 400 13.29 -15.95 19.35
N GLN A 401 13.94 -15.69 20.49
CA GLN A 401 15.26 -15.10 20.51
C GLN A 401 16.28 -16.06 19.89
N TRP A 402 17.18 -15.55 19.05
CA TRP A 402 18.26 -16.31 18.46
C TRP A 402 19.23 -16.82 19.54
N GLN A 403 19.48 -18.14 19.57
CA GLN A 403 20.40 -18.79 20.52
C GLN A 403 21.69 -19.31 19.88
N GLY A 404 21.79 -19.27 18.55
CA GLY A 404 22.92 -19.80 17.79
C GLY A 404 24.13 -18.86 17.72
N ALA A 405 25.16 -19.30 17.00
CA ALA A 405 26.40 -18.53 16.79
C ALA A 405 26.23 -17.51 15.63
N GLU A 406 27.33 -17.18 14.95
CA GLU A 406 27.35 -16.19 13.85
C GLU A 406 26.64 -16.65 12.57
N ILE A 407 26.38 -17.96 12.41
CA ILE A 407 25.79 -18.51 11.19
C ILE A 407 24.34 -18.89 11.46
N ALA A 408 23.41 -18.26 10.74
CA ALA A 408 21.98 -18.52 10.81
C ALA A 408 21.59 -19.77 10.00
N MET A 409 22.11 -19.84 8.77
CA MET A 409 21.84 -20.93 7.84
C MET A 409 23.12 -21.31 7.08
N ALA A 410 23.31 -22.61 6.88
CA ALA A 410 24.37 -23.22 6.10
C ALA A 410 23.90 -24.58 5.56
N PHE A 411 23.37 -24.61 4.34
CA PHE A 411 22.93 -25.85 3.67
C PHE A 411 22.92 -25.68 2.13
N PRO A 412 23.00 -26.76 1.34
CA PRO A 412 22.93 -26.66 -0.11
C PRO A 412 21.52 -26.26 -0.57
N VAL A 413 21.44 -25.36 -1.54
CA VAL A 413 20.18 -25.08 -2.26
C VAL A 413 19.77 -26.34 -3.01
N THR A 414 18.52 -26.76 -2.81
CA THR A 414 17.94 -27.94 -3.46
C THR A 414 16.61 -27.58 -4.12
N ASP A 415 16.07 -28.49 -4.91
CA ASP A 415 14.76 -28.32 -5.57
C ASP A 415 13.58 -28.23 -4.60
N PHE A 416 13.78 -28.50 -3.30
CA PHE A 416 12.76 -28.29 -2.27
C PHE A 416 12.64 -26.83 -1.84
N MET A 417 13.62 -25.97 -2.15
CA MET A 417 13.49 -24.53 -1.93
C MET A 417 12.64 -23.91 -3.04
N ALA A 418 11.63 -23.14 -2.63
CA ALA A 418 10.85 -22.33 -3.56
C ALA A 418 11.78 -21.38 -4.33
N ARG A 419 11.57 -21.28 -5.64
CA ARG A 419 12.31 -20.30 -6.46
C ARG A 419 11.70 -18.92 -6.26
N GLY A 420 12.54 -17.89 -6.19
CA GLY A 420 12.12 -16.52 -5.94
C GLY A 420 12.95 -15.82 -4.87
N VAL A 421 12.44 -14.68 -4.42
CA VAL A 421 13.13 -13.82 -3.47
C VAL A 421 12.79 -14.25 -2.03
N TYR A 422 13.83 -14.44 -1.24
CA TYR A 422 13.74 -14.62 0.21
C TYR A 422 14.15 -13.33 0.91
N SER A 423 13.34 -12.90 1.88
CA SER A 423 13.68 -11.75 2.74
C SER A 423 14.19 -12.24 4.08
N LEU A 424 15.32 -11.69 4.50
CA LEU A 424 15.96 -11.94 5.79
C LEU A 424 15.70 -10.74 6.69
N ILE A 425 15.19 -11.01 7.89
CA ILE A 425 14.81 -9.98 8.84
C ILE A 425 15.64 -10.18 10.11
N LEU A 426 16.34 -9.13 10.52
CA LEU A 426 17.06 -9.05 11.78
C LEU A 426 16.42 -7.96 12.64
N LEU A 427 15.82 -8.35 13.75
CA LEU A 427 15.29 -7.44 14.77
C LEU A 427 16.22 -7.46 15.98
N ARG A 428 16.66 -6.28 16.41
CA ARG A 428 17.39 -6.09 17.66
C ARG A 428 16.65 -5.13 18.58
N VAL A 429 16.65 -5.45 19.87
CA VAL A 429 16.08 -4.61 20.94
C VAL A 429 17.00 -4.61 22.16
N PRO A 430 16.95 -3.59 23.03
CA PRO A 430 17.70 -3.60 24.29
C PRO A 430 17.40 -4.85 25.12
N ALA A 431 18.39 -5.40 25.81
CA ALA A 431 18.24 -6.61 26.60
C ALA A 431 17.13 -6.48 27.67
N GLY A 432 16.33 -7.54 27.83
CA GLY A 432 15.16 -7.55 28.72
C GLY A 432 13.92 -6.83 28.19
N THR A 433 13.92 -6.41 26.91
CA THR A 433 12.74 -5.83 26.25
C THR A 433 11.84 -6.92 25.68
N GLU A 434 10.54 -6.87 25.97
CA GLU A 434 9.55 -7.69 25.28
C GLU A 434 9.22 -7.05 23.92
N PRO A 435 9.74 -7.56 22.78
CA PRO A 435 9.82 -6.78 21.55
C PRO A 435 8.45 -6.42 20.98
N LEU A 436 7.50 -7.36 20.99
CA LEU A 436 6.16 -7.15 20.41
C LEU A 436 5.34 -6.10 21.18
N SER A 437 5.68 -5.82 22.44
CA SER A 437 5.02 -4.78 23.24
C SER A 437 5.63 -3.39 23.08
N GLN A 438 6.83 -3.28 22.48
CA GLN A 438 7.61 -2.04 22.42
C GLN A 438 8.23 -1.81 21.02
N PRO A 439 7.40 -1.66 19.97
CA PRO A 439 7.86 -1.47 18.59
C PRO A 439 8.73 -0.22 18.38
N ALA A 440 8.58 0.80 19.23
CA ALA A 440 9.40 2.01 19.18
C ALA A 440 10.90 1.77 19.49
N LEU A 441 11.24 0.62 20.09
CA LEU A 441 12.62 0.24 20.40
C LEU A 441 13.24 -0.68 19.35
N TRP A 442 12.53 -0.98 18.27
CA TRP A 442 13.01 -1.89 17.24
C TRP A 442 14.15 -1.26 16.44
N ASN A 443 15.26 -1.97 16.40
CA ASN A 443 16.30 -1.77 15.39
C ASN A 443 16.19 -2.91 14.39
N LEU A 444 15.52 -2.63 13.27
CA LEU A 444 15.25 -3.60 12.21
C LEU A 444 16.26 -3.44 11.08
N GLY A 445 16.81 -4.55 10.58
CA GLY A 445 17.45 -4.58 9.28
C GLY A 445 16.94 -5.73 8.44
N ILE A 446 16.82 -5.45 7.15
CA ILE A 446 16.28 -6.37 6.16
C ILE A 446 17.32 -6.51 5.06
N SER A 447 17.53 -7.74 4.61
CA SER A 447 18.31 -8.06 3.42
C SER A 447 17.59 -9.14 2.62
N GLN A 448 18.04 -9.38 1.40
CA GLN A 448 17.39 -10.34 0.50
C GLN A 448 18.41 -11.20 -0.23
N PHE A 449 17.99 -12.39 -0.64
CA PHE A 449 18.66 -13.20 -1.65
C PHE A 449 17.63 -13.85 -2.56
N THR A 450 18.03 -14.21 -3.77
CA THR A 450 17.18 -14.91 -4.74
C THR A 450 17.64 -16.35 -4.89
N VAL A 451 16.70 -17.28 -4.92
CA VAL A 451 16.95 -18.67 -5.36
C VAL A 451 16.40 -18.83 -6.78
N LYS A 452 17.28 -19.18 -7.72
CA LYS A 452 16.91 -19.45 -9.12
C LYS A 452 16.76 -20.94 -9.40
#